data_AF-A0A7Y2FFK4-F1
#
_entry.id   AF-A0A7Y2FFK4-F1
#
_cell.length_a   1.000
_cell.length_b   1.000
_cell.length_c   1.000
_cell.angle_alpha   90.00
_cell.angle_beta   90.00
_cell.angle_gamma   90.00
#
_symmetry.space_group_name_H-M   'P 1'
#
loop_
_entity.id
_entity.type
_entity.pdbx_description
1 polymer ?
#
loop_
_entity_poly.entity_id
_entity_poly.type
_entity_poly.pdbx_seq_one_letter_code
_entity_poly.pdbx_strand_id
1 'polypeptide(L)'
;MKAQRIGYVLKKYPRFSETFIVNEVLELERQGVSVTIFSLYTPNEGRFHRKLSEVKAEVVYLPDLNPVGLFRWIYDHRERWSERGASPANALWESIVKDEKRASREFAKGLALAHEIEERGLDHLHAHFATSAARVARLAGSLTRTPFSFTAHAKDLYHESV
;
A
#
# COMPACT_ATOMS: atom_id res chain seq x y z
N MET A 1 -4.87 -13.78 -21.76
CA MET A 1 -5.41 -12.85 -20.74
C MET A 1 -4.25 -12.03 -20.21
N LYS A 2 -4.41 -10.73 -19.97
CA LYS A 2 -3.35 -9.90 -19.39
C LYS A 2 -3.05 -10.40 -17.98
N ALA A 3 -1.78 -10.66 -17.64
CA ALA A 3 -1.40 -11.04 -16.29
C ALA A 3 -1.80 -9.91 -15.32
N GLN A 4 -2.54 -10.23 -14.26
CA GLN A 4 -2.94 -9.23 -13.28
C GLN A 4 -1.70 -8.75 -12.50
N ARG A 5 -1.57 -7.42 -12.34
CA ARG A 5 -0.54 -6.79 -11.53
C ARG A 5 -1.15 -6.29 -10.23
N ILE A 6 -0.77 -6.90 -9.12
CA ILE A 6 -1.34 -6.62 -7.80
C ILE A 6 -0.29 -5.98 -6.91
N GLY A 7 -0.63 -4.82 -6.32
CA GLY A 7 0.15 -4.19 -5.27
C GLY A 7 -0.26 -4.71 -3.89
N TYR A 8 0.61 -5.44 -3.21
CA TYR A 8 0.41 -5.88 -1.82
C TYR A 8 0.87 -4.80 -0.85
N VAL A 9 -0.05 -4.13 -0.16
CA VAL A 9 0.24 -3.01 0.74
C VAL A 9 0.28 -3.50 2.18
N LEU A 10 1.45 -3.39 2.82
CA LEU A 10 1.74 -3.95 4.15
C LEU A 10 2.31 -2.90 5.09
N LYS A 11 1.93 -2.94 6.38
CA LYS A 11 2.48 -2.00 7.38
C LYS A 11 4.00 -2.14 7.49
N LYS A 12 4.50 -3.37 7.59
CA LYS A 12 5.94 -3.72 7.60
C LYS A 12 6.11 -5.04 6.88
N TYR A 13 7.17 -5.17 6.10
CA TYR A 13 7.52 -6.42 5.45
C TYR A 13 9.04 -6.46 5.23
N PRO A 14 9.66 -7.64 5.34
CA PRO A 14 9.13 -8.88 5.93
C PRO A 14 8.85 -8.77 7.44
N ARG A 15 7.97 -9.63 7.94
CA ARG A 15 7.68 -9.83 9.37
C ARG A 15 7.70 -11.30 9.67
N PHE A 16 8.45 -11.72 10.70
CA PHE A 16 8.62 -13.14 11.02
C PHE A 16 7.28 -13.81 11.34
N SER A 17 6.41 -13.14 12.11
CA SER A 17 5.11 -13.65 12.51
C SER A 17 4.04 -13.69 11.41
N GLU A 18 4.30 -13.09 10.24
CA GLU A 18 3.31 -12.90 9.17
C GLU A 18 3.54 -13.90 8.02
N THR A 19 3.77 -15.17 8.36
CA THR A 19 4.04 -16.24 7.38
C THR A 19 2.89 -16.51 6.42
N PHE A 20 1.65 -16.17 6.81
CA PHE A 20 0.48 -16.30 5.96
C PHE A 20 0.58 -15.41 4.71
N ILE A 21 1.12 -14.20 4.84
CA ILE A 21 1.33 -13.27 3.71
C ILE A 21 2.36 -13.86 2.75
N VAL A 22 3.45 -14.45 3.28
CA VAL A 22 4.48 -15.11 2.46
C VAL A 22 3.87 -16.27 1.67
N ASN A 23 3.09 -17.15 2.31
CA ASN A 23 2.47 -18.28 1.62
C ASN A 23 1.48 -17.81 0.52
N GLU A 24 0.73 -16.74 0.79
CA GLU A 24 -0.22 -16.18 -0.17
C GLU A 24 0.47 -15.58 -1.40
N VAL A 25 1.52 -14.77 -1.19
CA VAL A 25 2.32 -14.20 -2.30
C VAL A 25 2.94 -15.31 -3.15
N LEU A 26 3.53 -16.34 -2.53
CA LEU A 26 4.11 -17.48 -3.25
C LEU A 26 3.06 -18.20 -4.10
N GLU A 27 1.85 -18.37 -3.59
CA GLU A 27 0.77 -19.01 -4.34
C GLU A 27 0.28 -18.15 -5.50
N LEU A 28 0.19 -16.82 -5.33
CA LEU A 28 -0.12 -15.89 -6.41
C LEU A 28 0.95 -15.92 -7.51
N GLU A 29 2.23 -15.90 -7.13
CA GLU A 29 3.34 -16.04 -8.07
C GLU A 29 3.27 -17.38 -8.83
N ARG A 30 2.93 -18.47 -8.14
CA ARG A 30 2.74 -19.80 -8.76
C ARG A 30 1.61 -19.80 -9.79
N GLN A 31 0.57 -19.00 -9.57
CA GLN A 31 -0.55 -18.81 -10.51
C GLN A 31 -0.23 -17.80 -11.63
N GLY A 32 0.98 -17.22 -11.66
CA GLY A 32 1.41 -16.28 -12.68
C GLY A 32 0.90 -14.84 -12.46
N VAL A 33 0.45 -14.50 -11.25
CA VAL A 33 0.10 -13.13 -10.87
C VAL A 33 1.38 -12.34 -10.62
N SER A 34 1.46 -11.14 -11.19
CA SER A 34 2.59 -10.23 -10.97
C SER A 34 2.38 -9.45 -9.69
N VAL A 35 3.09 -9.82 -8.62
CA VAL A 35 2.96 -9.17 -7.31
C VAL A 35 4.09 -8.15 -7.10
N THR A 36 3.74 -6.98 -6.58
CA THR A 36 4.70 -6.00 -6.03
C THR A 36 4.31 -5.72 -4.60
N ILE A 37 5.23 -5.89 -3.65
CA ILE A 37 4.98 -5.66 -2.24
C ILE A 37 5.39 -4.23 -1.89
N PHE A 38 4.43 -3.43 -1.42
CA PHE A 38 4.66 -2.10 -0.88
C PHE A 38 4.65 -2.15 0.65
N SER A 39 5.79 -1.81 1.26
CA SER A 39 5.90 -1.73 2.71
C SER A 39 5.88 -0.28 3.18
N LEU A 40 5.00 0.05 4.13
CA LEU A 40 4.92 1.41 4.67
C LEU A 40 6.16 1.78 5.48
N TYR A 41 6.81 0.82 6.13
CA TYR A 41 7.97 1.02 6.98
C TYR A 41 8.99 -0.11 6.80
N THR A 42 10.27 0.21 6.96
CA THR A 42 11.33 -0.80 6.94
C THR A 42 11.18 -1.81 8.09
N PRO A 43 11.61 -3.07 7.88
CA PRO A 43 11.62 -4.07 8.93
C PRO A 43 12.70 -3.74 9.97
N ASN A 44 12.42 -4.03 11.24
CA ASN A 44 13.38 -3.88 12.34
C ASN A 44 13.88 -5.25 12.87
N GLU A 45 13.54 -6.34 12.20
CA GLU A 45 13.80 -7.71 12.66
C GLU A 45 14.85 -8.37 11.77
N GLY A 46 15.88 -8.99 12.39
CA GLY A 46 16.93 -9.73 11.68
C GLY A 46 16.67 -11.23 11.52
N ARG A 47 15.46 -11.71 11.84
CA ARG A 47 15.08 -13.12 11.73
C ARG A 47 14.09 -13.31 10.60
N PHE A 48 14.45 -14.16 9.63
CA PHE A 48 13.62 -14.46 8.47
C PHE A 48 13.45 -15.97 8.31
N HIS A 49 12.28 -16.38 7.82
CA HIS A 49 12.02 -17.78 7.48
C HIS A 49 12.62 -18.13 6.12
N ARG A 50 13.02 -19.39 5.93
CA ARG A 50 13.56 -19.90 4.65
C ARG A 50 12.62 -19.63 3.47
N LYS A 51 11.31 -19.73 3.66
CA LYS A 51 10.32 -19.44 2.62
C LYS A 51 10.37 -18.00 2.09
N LEU A 52 10.87 -17.04 2.87
CA LEU A 52 10.99 -15.67 2.41
C LEU A 52 11.93 -15.57 1.20
N SER A 53 12.99 -16.39 1.14
CA SER A 53 13.92 -16.38 0.00
C SER A 53 13.31 -16.95 -1.30
N GLU A 54 12.12 -17.55 -1.22
CA GLU A 54 11.41 -18.08 -2.39
C GLU A 54 10.53 -17.00 -3.06
N VAL A 55 10.22 -15.91 -2.35
CA VAL A 55 9.39 -14.81 -2.86
C VAL A 55 10.18 -14.04 -3.93
N LYS A 56 9.59 -13.92 -5.12
CA LYS A 56 10.19 -13.21 -6.26
C LYS A 56 9.71 -11.77 -6.38
N ALA A 57 8.57 -11.46 -5.75
CA ALA A 57 7.96 -10.14 -5.76
C ALA A 57 8.95 -9.09 -5.29
N GLU A 58 9.04 -8.01 -6.07
CA GLU A 58 9.80 -6.84 -5.68
C GLU A 58 9.20 -6.24 -4.40
N VAL A 59 10.07 -5.85 -3.47
CA VAL A 59 9.67 -5.13 -2.25
C VAL A 59 10.07 -3.66 -2.39
N VAL A 60 9.06 -2.80 -2.41
CA VAL A 60 9.19 -1.34 -2.46
C VAL A 60 8.88 -0.79 -1.08
N TYR A 61 9.88 -0.18 -0.45
CA TYR A 61 9.68 0.58 0.78
C TYR A 61 9.21 1.98 0.43
N LEU A 62 7.96 2.31 0.78
CA LEU A 62 7.44 3.64 0.52
C LEU A 62 8.25 4.64 1.34
N PRO A 63 8.75 5.74 0.76
CA PRO A 63 9.57 6.70 1.47
C PRO A 63 8.76 7.37 2.58
N ASP A 64 9.41 7.69 3.70
CA ASP A 64 8.93 8.78 4.56
C ASP A 64 9.23 10.07 3.81
N LEU A 65 8.22 10.94 3.62
CA LEU A 65 8.31 11.99 2.59
C LEU A 65 9.50 12.92 2.73
N ASN A 66 10.11 13.21 1.58
CA ASN A 66 10.65 14.52 1.28
C ASN A 66 9.51 15.38 0.67
N PRO A 67 9.05 16.45 1.36
CA PRO A 67 7.91 17.27 0.93
C PRO A 67 8.03 17.79 -0.50
N VAL A 68 9.24 18.12 -0.95
CA VAL A 68 9.49 18.74 -2.26
C VAL A 68 9.15 17.79 -3.41
N GLY A 69 9.56 16.52 -3.33
CA GLY A 69 9.28 15.53 -4.37
C GLY A 69 7.79 15.21 -4.49
N LEU A 70 7.10 15.19 -3.35
CA LEU A 70 5.66 15.00 -3.31
C LEU A 70 4.90 16.18 -3.91
N PHE A 71 5.29 17.41 -3.56
CA PHE A 71 4.69 18.61 -4.13
C PHE A 71 4.82 18.65 -5.64
N ARG A 72 6.01 18.29 -6.16
CA ARG A 72 6.24 18.20 -7.61
C ARG A 72 5.34 17.15 -8.24
N TRP A 73 5.27 15.94 -7.68
CA TRP A 73 4.42 14.88 -8.21
C TRP A 73 2.94 15.29 -8.23
N ILE A 74 2.42 15.87 -7.13
CA ILE A 74 1.06 16.41 -7.06
C ILE A 74 0.84 17.46 -8.14
N TYR A 75 1.75 18.41 -8.29
CA TYR A 75 1.64 19.49 -9.26
C TYR A 75 1.59 18.98 -10.70
N ASP A 76 2.44 18.01 -11.04
CA ASP A 76 2.53 17.41 -12.37
C ASP A 76 1.28 16.58 -12.71
N HIS A 77 0.54 16.08 -11.71
CA HIS A 77 -0.62 15.20 -11.89
C HIS A 77 -1.98 15.86 -11.54
N ARG A 78 -1.98 17.16 -11.19
CA ARG A 78 -3.17 17.90 -10.72
C ARG A 78 -4.34 17.89 -11.71
N GLU A 79 -4.08 17.89 -13.01
CA GLU A 79 -5.12 17.95 -14.05
C GLU A 79 -5.83 16.59 -14.20
N ARG A 80 -5.07 15.49 -14.10
CA ARG A 80 -5.61 14.12 -14.12
C ARG A 80 -6.57 13.87 -12.95
N TRP A 81 -6.35 14.54 -11.82
CA TRP A 81 -7.19 14.43 -10.63
C TRP A 81 -8.54 15.13 -10.82
N SER A 82 -8.52 16.31 -11.43
CA SER A 82 -9.74 17.04 -11.79
C SER A 82 -10.63 16.22 -12.73
N GLU A 83 -10.05 15.60 -13.76
CA GLU A 83 -10.77 14.70 -14.67
C GLU A 83 -11.32 13.45 -13.97
N ARG A 84 -10.66 13.01 -12.89
CA ARG A 84 -11.07 11.83 -12.12
C ARG A 84 -12.10 12.12 -11.02
N GLY A 85 -12.42 13.40 -10.76
CA GLY A 85 -13.24 13.80 -9.62
C GLY A 85 -12.58 13.49 -8.26
N ALA A 86 -11.29 13.16 -8.26
CA ALA A 86 -10.50 12.92 -7.07
C ALA A 86 -9.76 14.22 -6.74
N SER A 87 -9.81 14.68 -5.49
CA SER A 87 -9.04 15.84 -5.05
C SER A 87 -8.12 15.43 -3.90
N PRO A 88 -6.84 15.86 -3.90
CA PRO A 88 -5.94 15.65 -2.77
C PRO A 88 -6.49 16.31 -1.51
N ALA A 89 -7.24 17.41 -1.64
CA ALA A 89 -7.90 18.05 -0.50
C ALA A 89 -9.02 17.17 0.05
N ASN A 90 -9.79 16.47 -0.80
CA ASN A 90 -10.84 15.54 -0.36
C ASN A 90 -10.21 14.29 0.27
N ALA A 91 -9.16 13.73 -0.35
CA ALA A 91 -8.43 12.60 0.19
C ALA A 91 -7.73 12.93 1.53
N LEU A 92 -7.21 14.15 1.66
CA LEU A 92 -6.63 14.68 2.90
C LEU A 92 -7.73 14.84 3.97
N TRP A 93 -8.87 15.44 3.62
CA TRP A 93 -10.03 15.58 4.52
C TRP A 93 -10.52 14.24 5.06
N GLU A 94 -10.68 13.22 4.20
CA GLU A 94 -11.04 11.87 4.61
C GLU A 94 -10.02 11.22 5.56
N SER A 95 -8.74 11.60 5.44
CA SER A 95 -7.66 11.06 6.27
C SER A 95 -7.60 11.70 7.67
N ILE A 96 -8.02 12.95 7.83
CA ILE A 96 -7.84 13.80 9.04
C ILE A 96 -8.78 13.45 10.21
N VAL A 97 -9.74 12.53 10.03
CA VAL A 97 -10.80 12.27 11.04
C VAL A 97 -10.29 11.74 12.41
N LYS A 98 -9.04 11.26 12.55
CA LYS A 98 -8.41 10.92 13.85
C LYS A 98 -6.88 11.04 13.79
N ASP A 99 -6.28 11.70 14.79
CA ASP A 99 -4.82 11.90 14.98
C ASP A 99 -4.07 12.47 13.76
N GLU A 100 -3.84 13.78 13.81
CA GLU A 100 -3.27 14.59 12.73
C GLU A 100 -1.87 14.12 12.26
N LYS A 101 -1.03 13.60 13.17
CA LYS A 101 0.33 13.14 12.83
C LYS A 101 0.31 11.79 12.11
N ARG A 102 -0.56 10.88 12.53
CA ARG A 102 -0.73 9.59 11.85
C ARG A 102 -1.40 9.80 10.49
N ALA A 103 -2.44 10.62 10.44
CA ALA A 103 -3.17 10.95 9.23
C ALA A 103 -2.25 11.54 8.15
N SER A 104 -1.43 12.53 8.50
CA SER A 104 -0.46 13.14 7.57
C SER A 104 0.56 12.15 7.00
N ARG A 105 1.07 11.22 7.81
CA ARG A 105 1.97 10.15 7.35
C ARG A 105 1.26 9.12 6.46
N GLU A 106 0.01 8.77 6.73
CA GLU A 106 -0.76 7.87 5.87
C GLU A 106 -1.09 8.53 4.53
N PHE A 107 -1.47 9.82 4.56
CA PHE A 107 -1.74 10.61 3.35
C PHE A 107 -0.50 10.66 2.43
N ALA A 108 0.63 11.02 3.03
CA ALA A 108 1.96 10.97 2.44
C ALA A 108 2.29 9.66 1.72
N LYS A 109 2.12 8.52 2.43
CA LYS A 109 2.37 7.19 1.88
C LYS A 109 1.39 6.85 0.77
N GLY A 110 0.12 7.26 0.89
CA GLY A 110 -0.90 7.01 -0.13
C GLY A 110 -0.63 7.78 -1.42
N LEU A 111 -0.07 8.99 -1.35
CA LEU A 111 0.40 9.71 -2.53
C LEU A 111 1.61 9.04 -3.18
N ALA A 112 2.59 8.60 -2.39
CA ALA A 112 3.72 7.84 -2.91
C ALA A 112 3.26 6.54 -3.56
N LEU A 113 2.31 5.83 -2.95
CA LEU A 113 1.70 4.63 -3.53
C LEU A 113 0.91 4.93 -4.80
N ALA A 114 0.20 6.06 -4.87
CA ALA A 114 -0.51 6.48 -6.08
C ALA A 114 0.44 6.70 -7.27
N HIS A 115 1.64 7.24 -7.02
CA HIS A 115 2.68 7.32 -8.05
C HIS A 115 3.12 5.94 -8.54
N GLU A 116 3.41 5.02 -7.60
CA GLU A 116 3.81 3.64 -7.93
C GLU A 116 2.73 2.88 -8.71
N ILE A 117 1.46 3.11 -8.40
CA ILE A 117 0.33 2.53 -9.14
C ILE A 117 0.37 2.94 -10.61
N GLU A 118 0.57 4.22 -10.91
CA GLU A 118 0.57 4.73 -12.28
C GLU A 118 1.81 4.27 -13.05
N GLU A 119 3.01 4.39 -12.46
CA GLU A 119 4.28 3.98 -13.07
C GLU A 119 4.29 2.49 -13.44
N ARG A 120 3.77 1.64 -12.55
CA ARG A 120 3.74 0.19 -12.74
C ARG A 120 2.46 -0.28 -13.44
N GLY A 121 1.48 0.62 -13.58
CA GLY A 121 0.15 0.38 -14.11
C GLY A 121 -0.63 -0.67 -13.32
N LEU A 122 -0.58 -0.68 -11.99
CA LEU A 122 -1.20 -1.72 -11.17
C LEU A 122 -2.71 -1.84 -11.44
N ASP A 123 -3.20 -3.08 -11.52
CA ASP A 123 -4.59 -3.37 -11.84
C ASP A 123 -5.45 -3.48 -10.56
N HIS A 124 -4.84 -3.79 -9.40
CA HIS A 124 -5.51 -3.91 -8.10
C HIS A 124 -4.55 -3.69 -6.91
N LEU A 125 -5.07 -3.28 -5.76
CA LEU A 125 -4.35 -3.21 -4.49
C LEU A 125 -4.91 -4.20 -3.46
N HIS A 126 -4.06 -4.96 -2.77
CA HIS A 126 -4.50 -5.79 -1.64
C HIS A 126 -3.73 -5.41 -0.38
N ALA A 127 -4.43 -5.15 0.72
CA ALA A 127 -3.80 -4.90 2.01
C ALA A 127 -4.06 -6.04 3.00
N HIS A 128 -3.10 -6.30 3.90
CA HIS A 128 -3.39 -7.09 5.10
C HIS A 128 -3.67 -6.18 6.28
N PHE A 129 -4.63 -6.62 7.09
CA PHE A 129 -5.16 -5.94 8.27
C PHE A 129 -5.98 -4.69 7.95
N ALA A 130 -7.04 -4.47 8.73
CA ALA A 130 -7.90 -3.29 8.67
C ALA A 130 -7.23 -2.03 9.30
N THR A 131 -5.99 -1.74 8.90
CA THR A 131 -5.09 -0.80 9.59
C THR A 131 -4.59 0.30 8.66
N SER A 132 -3.47 0.95 9.01
CA SER A 132 -2.81 1.96 8.16
C SER A 132 -2.56 1.47 6.74
N ALA A 133 -2.23 0.18 6.55
CA ALA A 133 -2.03 -0.39 5.22
C ALA A 133 -3.29 -0.30 4.36
N ALA A 134 -4.45 -0.70 4.90
CA ALA A 134 -5.74 -0.59 4.21
C ALA A 134 -6.16 0.87 3.97
N ARG A 135 -5.89 1.78 4.92
CA ARG A 135 -6.17 3.22 4.74
C ARG A 135 -5.33 3.84 3.62
N VAL A 136 -4.03 3.51 3.57
CA VAL A 136 -3.11 3.94 2.51
C VAL A 136 -3.52 3.37 1.15
N ALA A 137 -3.87 2.08 1.09
CA ALA A 137 -4.36 1.45 -0.14
C ALA A 137 -5.65 2.10 -0.64
N ARG A 138 -6.61 2.35 0.26
CA ARG A 138 -7.87 3.05 -0.08
C ARG A 138 -7.62 4.46 -0.62
N LEU A 139 -6.74 5.21 0.03
CA LEU A 139 -6.40 6.58 -0.39
C LEU A 139 -5.73 6.58 -1.78
N ALA A 140 -4.75 5.71 -1.99
CA ALA A 140 -4.10 5.60 -3.30
C ALA A 140 -5.09 5.17 -4.38
N GLY A 141 -5.91 4.16 -4.10
CA GLY A 141 -6.94 3.65 -5.00
C GLY A 141 -8.00 4.69 -5.37
N SER A 142 -8.38 5.58 -4.46
CA SER A 142 -9.33 6.67 -4.78
C SER A 142 -8.72 7.73 -5.70
N LEU A 143 -7.42 8.03 -5.54
CA LEU A 143 -6.69 8.98 -6.39
C LEU A 143 -6.44 8.42 -7.81
N THR A 144 -6.20 7.11 -7.91
CA THR A 144 -5.87 6.46 -9.19
C THR A 144 -7.04 5.76 -9.85
N ARG A 145 -8.20 5.67 -9.19
CA ARG A 145 -9.34 4.80 -9.55
C ARG A 145 -8.96 3.32 -9.66
N THR A 146 -7.94 2.89 -8.90
CA THR A 146 -7.55 1.49 -8.81
C THR A 146 -8.35 0.82 -7.69
N PRO A 147 -9.04 -0.30 -7.95
CA PRO A 147 -9.77 -1.01 -6.91
C PRO A 147 -8.79 -1.52 -5.83
N PHE A 148 -9.29 -1.60 -4.60
CA PHE A 148 -8.55 -2.20 -3.50
C PHE A 148 -9.40 -3.22 -2.74
N SER A 149 -8.73 -4.19 -2.13
CA SER A 149 -9.32 -5.10 -1.14
C SER A 149 -8.39 -5.21 0.06
N PHE A 150 -8.89 -5.79 1.15
CA PHE A 150 -8.04 -6.12 2.28
C PHE A 150 -8.54 -7.38 2.98
N THR A 151 -7.61 -8.10 3.62
CA THR A 151 -7.93 -9.23 4.48
C THR A 151 -7.88 -8.78 5.94
N ALA A 152 -9.03 -8.82 6.62
CA ALA A 152 -9.10 -8.63 8.06
C ALA A 152 -8.57 -9.86 8.79
N HIS A 153 -7.87 -9.65 9.89
CA HIS A 153 -7.34 -10.70 10.75
C HIS A 153 -8.00 -10.66 12.12
N ALA A 154 -7.84 -11.73 12.91
CA ALA A 154 -8.35 -11.79 14.28
C ALA A 154 -7.96 -10.56 15.12
N LYS A 155 -6.75 -10.03 14.91
CA LYS A 155 -6.31 -8.80 15.58
C LYS A 155 -7.26 -7.62 15.34
N ASP A 156 -7.80 -7.48 14.13
CA ASP A 156 -8.69 -6.37 13.77
C ASP A 156 -10.06 -6.47 14.43
N LEU A 157 -10.45 -7.66 14.89
CA LEU A 157 -11.73 -7.91 15.55
C LEU A 157 -11.62 -7.88 17.08
N TYR A 158 -10.49 -8.35 17.62
CA TYR A 158 -10.34 -8.61 19.06
C TYR A 158 -9.42 -7.61 19.79
N HIS A 159 -8.78 -6.66 19.09
CA HIS A 159 -7.92 -5.65 19.72
C HIS A 159 -8.35 -4.23 19.34
N GLU A 160 -8.49 -3.37 20.36
CA GLU A 160 -8.91 -1.97 20.17
C GLU A 160 -7.75 -1.03 19.75
N SER A 161 -6.49 -1.49 19.83
CA SER A 161 -5.31 -0.68 19.50
C SER A 161 -4.36 -1.39 18.52
N VAL A 162 -3.87 -0.65 17.50
CA VAL A 162 -3.07 -1.17 16.37
C VAL A 162 -1.87 -0.32 15.98
#